data_AF-A0AAE5X9M1-F1
#
_entry.id   AF-A0AAE5X9M1-F1
#
_cell.length_a   1.000
_cell.length_b   1.000
_cell.length_c   1.000
_cell.angle_alpha   90.00
_cell.angle_beta   90.00
_cell.angle_gamma   90.00
#
_symmetry.space_group_name_H-M   'P 1'
#
loop_
_entity.id
_entity.type
_entity.pdbx_description
1 polymer ?
#
loop_
_entity_poly.entity_id
_entity_poly.type
_entity_poly.pdbx_seq_one_letter_code
_entity_poly.pdbx_strand_id
1 'polypeptide(L)'
;MSVHKIRYVVRPPSACPKELLSGISPGGQCEVDTDFVAACAIGELLQTGGGSSRPLALLFEELLVPGGDGLIWKGKGPGRGKEMRRAFSGLFGRFFARAYLARYHGFDWFTPIDGDPTNVSKRLRVTRLAGKGTELPDWICGSGSGRVAVAEAKGTSQASNGTGTGLPGPIKTADGQLKGVVVERLRNVAGKE
;
A
#
# COMPACT_ATOMS: atom_id res chain seq x y z
N MET A 1 -4.54 -21.12 -5.98
CA MET A 1 -3.61 -20.55 -5.00
C MET A 1 -2.35 -20.20 -5.76
N SER A 2 -2.25 -18.94 -6.16
CA SER A 2 -1.15 -18.43 -6.97
C SER A 2 -0.22 -17.62 -6.07
N VAL A 3 1.00 -18.11 -5.90
CA VAL A 3 2.04 -17.39 -5.16
C VAL A 3 2.88 -16.62 -6.17
N HIS A 4 2.97 -15.31 -5.98
CA HIS A 4 3.85 -14.44 -6.77
C HIS A 4 5.10 -14.12 -5.96
N LYS A 5 6.26 -14.12 -6.62
CA LYS A 5 7.50 -13.59 -6.05
C LYS A 5 7.65 -12.17 -6.53
N ILE A 6 7.68 -11.22 -5.60
CA ILE A 6 7.84 -9.81 -5.93
C ILE A 6 9.24 -9.40 -5.53
N ARG A 7 9.98 -8.78 -6.45
CA ARG A 7 11.25 -8.16 -6.09
C ARG A 7 11.02 -6.97 -5.16
N TYR A 8 11.60 -7.03 -3.96
CA TYR A 8 11.52 -5.96 -2.98
C TYR A 8 12.74 -5.04 -3.13
N VAL A 9 12.49 -3.73 -3.25
CA VAL A 9 13.53 -2.72 -3.39
C VAL A 9 13.27 -1.59 -2.39
N VAL A 10 14.01 -1.58 -1.27
CA VAL A 10 14.04 -0.43 -0.35
C VAL A 10 14.99 0.62 -0.90
N ARG A 11 14.51 1.86 -1.09
CA ARG A 11 15.36 3.00 -1.41
C ARG A 11 15.02 4.23 -0.57
N PRO A 12 16.02 4.86 0.08
CA PRO A 12 17.39 4.38 0.22
C PRO A 12 17.43 3.11 1.10
N PRO A 13 18.41 2.20 0.95
CA PRO A 13 18.52 1.01 1.81
C PRO A 13 18.54 1.33 3.31
N SER A 14 19.00 2.52 3.68
CA SER A 14 18.97 3.06 5.05
C SER A 14 17.57 3.41 5.57
N ALA A 15 16.55 3.46 4.71
CA ALA A 15 15.16 3.60 5.10
C ALA A 15 14.56 2.27 5.62
N CYS A 16 15.33 1.18 5.64
CA CYS A 16 14.98 -0.05 6.32
C CYS A 16 15.39 0.05 7.80
N PRO A 17 14.44 0.14 8.76
CA PRO A 17 14.74 0.08 10.19
C PRO A 17 15.68 -1.09 10.54
N LYS A 18 16.60 -0.90 11.50
CA LYS A 18 17.60 -1.94 11.86
C LYS A 18 16.96 -3.22 12.40
N GLU A 19 15.78 -3.07 12.99
CA GLU A 19 14.91 -4.15 13.48
C GLU A 19 14.40 -5.03 12.33
N LEU A 20 14.41 -4.53 11.09
CA LEU A 20 14.07 -5.26 9.87
C LEU A 20 15.29 -5.88 9.18
N LEU A 21 16.51 -5.77 9.72
CA LEU A 21 17.70 -6.46 9.20
C LEU A 21 17.95 -7.81 9.90
N SER A 22 17.19 -8.12 10.96
CA SER A 22 17.48 -9.23 11.88
C SER A 22 16.31 -10.23 12.08
N GLY A 23 15.25 -10.16 11.26
CA GLY A 23 14.07 -11.04 11.34
C GLY A 23 13.79 -11.82 10.05
N ILE A 24 12.57 -12.35 9.90
CA ILE A 24 11.97 -12.86 8.63
C ILE A 24 11.77 -11.64 7.71
N SER A 25 12.87 -10.98 7.39
CA SER A 25 12.91 -9.79 6.58
C SER A 25 12.57 -10.21 5.16
N PRO A 26 11.77 -9.43 4.41
CA PRO A 26 11.70 -9.62 2.98
C PRO A 26 13.13 -9.47 2.46
N GLY A 27 13.69 -10.55 1.92
CA GLY A 27 14.96 -10.48 1.20
C GLY A 27 14.80 -9.59 -0.04
N GLY A 28 15.73 -9.67 -0.99
CA GLY A 28 15.53 -9.02 -2.30
C GLY A 28 14.24 -9.45 -3.03
N GLN A 29 13.53 -10.46 -2.52
CA GLN A 29 12.23 -10.93 -2.96
C GLN A 29 11.31 -11.20 -1.75
N CYS A 30 10.02 -10.90 -1.91
CA CYS A 30 8.96 -11.26 -0.98
C CYS A 30 7.90 -12.11 -1.69
N GLU A 31 7.35 -13.09 -0.98
CA GLU A 31 6.25 -13.90 -1.50
C GLU A 31 4.91 -13.25 -1.19
N VAL A 32 4.03 -13.25 -2.18
CA VAL A 32 2.69 -12.72 -2.04
C VAL A 32 1.69 -13.74 -2.55
N ASP A 33 0.84 -14.19 -1.63
CA ASP A 33 -0.31 -15.06 -1.88
C ASP A 33 -1.53 -14.21 -2.23
N THR A 34 -2.13 -14.46 -3.40
CA THR A 34 -3.30 -13.72 -3.88
C THR A 34 -4.53 -13.88 -2.99
N ASP A 35 -4.69 -15.03 -2.30
CA ASP A 35 -5.79 -15.23 -1.36
C ASP A 35 -5.62 -14.31 -0.13
N PHE A 36 -4.38 -14.17 0.37
CA PHE A 36 -4.06 -13.23 1.45
C PHE A 36 -4.22 -11.76 1.01
N VAL A 37 -3.76 -11.40 -0.19
CA VAL A 37 -3.96 -10.04 -0.73
C VAL A 37 -5.44 -9.72 -0.82
N ALA A 38 -6.25 -10.67 -1.31
CA ALA A 38 -7.67 -10.48 -1.44
C ALA A 38 -8.34 -10.28 -0.07
N ALA A 39 -7.93 -11.03 0.95
CA ALA A 39 -8.43 -10.83 2.31
C ALA A 39 -8.10 -9.42 2.85
N CYS A 40 -6.87 -8.94 2.66
CA CYS A 40 -6.49 -7.58 3.04
C CYS A 40 -7.25 -6.49 2.25
N ALA A 41 -7.48 -6.73 0.96
CA ALA A 41 -8.14 -5.80 0.06
C ALA A 41 -9.65 -5.68 0.32
N ILE A 42 -10.32 -6.74 0.79
CA ILE A 42 -11.74 -6.68 1.17
C ILE A 42 -11.97 -5.63 2.27
N GLY A 43 -11.06 -5.55 3.25
CA GLY A 43 -11.11 -4.50 4.29
C GLY A 43 -10.80 -3.08 3.80
N GLU A 44 -10.49 -2.91 2.51
CA GLU A 44 -10.42 -1.60 1.85
C GLU A 44 -11.64 -1.33 0.99
N LEU A 45 -12.12 -2.36 0.29
CA LEU A 45 -13.22 -2.26 -0.66
C LEU A 45 -14.60 -2.19 0.00
N LEU A 46 -14.80 -2.93 1.10
CA LEU A 46 -16.10 -3.07 1.73
C LEU A 46 -16.10 -2.42 3.11
N GLN A 47 -17.01 -1.47 3.29
CA GLN A 47 -17.32 -0.90 4.60
C GLN A 47 -18.10 -1.88 5.48
N THR A 48 -18.82 -2.81 4.86
CA THR A 48 -19.52 -3.91 5.52
C THR A 48 -18.56 -5.10 5.67
N GLY A 49 -18.26 -5.48 6.91
CA GLY A 49 -17.44 -6.67 7.17
C GLY A 49 -18.13 -7.94 6.66
N GLY A 50 -17.34 -8.95 6.26
CA GLY A 50 -17.84 -10.33 6.08
C GLY A 50 -18.04 -10.84 4.65
N GLY A 51 -17.44 -10.22 3.63
CA GLY A 51 -17.44 -10.76 2.26
C GLY A 51 -16.38 -11.83 2.02
N SER A 52 -16.70 -12.84 1.20
CA SER A 52 -15.68 -13.80 0.70
C SER A 52 -14.64 -13.06 -0.15
N SER A 53 -13.36 -13.22 0.17
CA SER A 53 -12.25 -12.67 -0.62
C SER A 53 -11.96 -13.49 -1.88
N ARG A 54 -12.53 -14.69 -2.00
CA ARG A 54 -12.24 -15.64 -3.07
C ARG A 54 -12.48 -15.09 -4.49
N PRO A 55 -13.58 -14.36 -4.78
CA PRO A 55 -13.78 -13.79 -6.12
C PRO A 55 -12.69 -12.79 -6.51
N LEU A 56 -12.21 -12.01 -5.53
CA LEU A 56 -11.14 -11.05 -5.77
C LEU A 56 -9.79 -11.75 -5.96
N ALA A 57 -9.52 -12.82 -5.22
CA ALA A 57 -8.34 -13.65 -5.44
C ALA A 57 -8.31 -14.24 -6.85
N LEU A 58 -9.43 -14.80 -7.31
CA LEU A 58 -9.57 -15.32 -8.68
C LEU A 58 -9.34 -14.24 -9.75
N LEU A 59 -9.82 -13.01 -9.50
CA LEU A 59 -9.55 -11.89 -10.39
C LEU A 59 -8.05 -11.57 -10.49
N PHE A 60 -7.30 -11.66 -9.39
CA PHE A 60 -5.85 -11.50 -9.41
C PHE A 60 -5.17 -12.61 -10.21
N GLU A 61 -5.58 -13.86 -9.99
CA GLU A 61 -5.06 -15.01 -10.72
C GLU A 61 -5.34 -14.90 -12.22
N GLU A 62 -6.48 -14.33 -12.61
CA GLU A 62 -6.85 -14.14 -14.01
C GLU A 62 -6.04 -13.02 -14.67
N LEU A 63 -5.79 -11.92 -13.96
CA LEU A 63 -5.17 -10.72 -14.53
C LEU A 63 -3.64 -10.69 -14.44
N LEU A 64 -3.02 -11.44 -13.53
CA LEU A 64 -1.57 -11.40 -13.30
C LEU A 64 -0.85 -12.64 -13.84
N VAL A 65 0.34 -12.44 -14.41
CA VAL A 65 1.20 -13.54 -14.85
C VAL A 65 1.64 -14.36 -13.61
N PRO A 66 1.34 -15.66 -13.54
CA PRO A 66 1.72 -16.48 -12.39
C PRO A 66 3.24 -16.73 -12.35
N GLY A 67 3.79 -16.87 -11.14
CA GLY A 67 5.16 -17.35 -10.93
C GLY A 67 6.30 -16.44 -11.40
N GLY A 68 6.01 -15.24 -11.91
CA GLY A 68 7.03 -14.26 -12.30
C GLY A 68 7.58 -13.43 -11.14
N ASP A 69 8.71 -12.76 -11.36
CA ASP A 69 9.42 -11.89 -10.40
C ASP A 69 8.76 -10.50 -10.18
N GLY A 70 7.45 -10.39 -10.42
CA GLY A 70 6.71 -9.14 -10.27
C GLY A 70 5.21 -9.24 -10.53
N LEU A 71 4.52 -8.12 -10.28
CA LEU A 71 3.09 -7.96 -10.54
C LEU A 71 2.87 -7.50 -11.98
N ILE A 72 2.95 -8.45 -12.90
CA ILE A 72 2.85 -8.21 -14.34
C ILE A 72 1.47 -8.59 -14.83
N TRP A 73 0.85 -7.72 -15.61
CA TRP A 73 -0.42 -8.01 -16.27
C TRP A 73 -0.30 -9.09 -17.33
N LYS A 74 -1.27 -10.00 -17.41
CA LYS A 74 -1.43 -10.87 -18.58
C LYS A 74 -1.85 -10.06 -19.80
N GLY A 75 -1.32 -10.43 -20.97
CA GLY A 75 -1.66 -9.81 -22.25
C GLY A 75 -1.46 -8.29 -22.25
N LYS A 76 -2.50 -7.53 -22.61
CA LYS A 76 -2.47 -6.06 -22.64
C LYS A 76 -2.90 -5.40 -21.32
N GLY A 77 -3.14 -6.20 -20.28
CA GLY A 77 -3.65 -5.76 -18.99
C GLY A 77 -5.12 -5.36 -18.96
N PRO A 78 -5.66 -5.06 -17.76
CA PRO A 78 -7.08 -4.90 -17.53
C PRO A 78 -7.62 -3.56 -18.04
N GLY A 79 -8.79 -3.61 -18.69
CA GLY A 79 -9.53 -2.44 -19.14
C GLY A 79 -9.18 -1.94 -20.55
N ARG A 80 -10.17 -1.30 -21.18
CA ARG A 80 -10.02 -0.71 -22.52
C ARG A 80 -9.50 0.73 -22.37
N GLY A 81 -8.33 0.99 -22.93
CA GLY A 81 -7.70 2.33 -22.90
C GLY A 81 -6.76 2.57 -21.72
N LYS A 82 -6.06 3.72 -21.76
CA LYS A 82 -5.01 4.09 -20.81
C LYS A 82 -5.56 4.37 -19.41
N GLU A 83 -6.71 5.03 -19.34
CA GLU A 83 -7.34 5.44 -18.07
C GLU A 83 -7.75 4.25 -17.21
N MET A 84 -8.42 3.27 -17.82
CA MET A 84 -8.81 2.06 -17.09
C MET A 84 -7.59 1.28 -16.58
N ARG A 85 -6.54 1.12 -17.41
CA ARG A 85 -5.30 0.46 -16.98
C ARG A 85 -4.63 1.20 -15.83
N ARG A 86 -4.63 2.53 -15.86
CA ARG A 86 -4.09 3.36 -14.78
C ARG A 86 -4.89 3.18 -13.49
N ALA A 87 -6.22 3.15 -13.57
CA ALA A 87 -7.08 2.91 -12.41
C ALA A 87 -6.84 1.52 -11.80
N PHE A 88 -6.79 0.46 -12.62
CA PHE A 88 -6.48 -0.89 -12.15
C PHE A 88 -5.09 -1.01 -11.53
N SER A 89 -4.08 -0.37 -12.13
CA SER A 89 -2.71 -0.33 -11.59
C SER A 89 -2.65 0.37 -10.24
N GLY A 90 -3.34 1.50 -10.08
CA GLY A 90 -3.46 2.19 -8.79
C GLY A 90 -4.14 1.31 -7.75
N LEU A 91 -5.29 0.72 -8.10
CA LEU A 91 -6.08 -0.10 -7.19
C LEU A 91 -5.34 -1.37 -6.74
N PHE A 92 -4.73 -2.11 -7.68
CA PHE A 92 -3.94 -3.30 -7.34
C PHE A 92 -2.69 -2.91 -6.56
N GLY A 93 -2.01 -1.82 -6.93
CA GLY A 93 -0.89 -1.28 -6.18
C GLY A 93 -1.23 -1.09 -4.70
N ARG A 94 -2.43 -0.58 -4.41
CA ARG A 94 -2.93 -0.41 -3.04
C ARG A 94 -3.13 -1.74 -2.31
N PHE A 95 -3.82 -2.70 -2.95
CA PHE A 95 -4.09 -4.01 -2.34
C PHE A 95 -2.81 -4.77 -1.99
N PHE A 96 -1.85 -4.80 -2.92
CA PHE A 96 -0.59 -5.48 -2.72
C PHE A 96 0.30 -4.75 -1.70
N ALA A 97 0.29 -3.42 -1.68
CA ALA A 97 0.99 -2.64 -0.65
C ALA A 97 0.42 -2.89 0.75
N ARG A 98 -0.92 -2.95 0.89
CA ARG A 98 -1.58 -3.25 2.16
C ARG A 98 -1.24 -4.65 2.66
N ALA A 99 -1.32 -5.66 1.78
CA ALA A 99 -0.93 -7.03 2.11
C ALA A 99 0.56 -7.12 2.50
N TYR A 100 1.41 -6.37 1.80
CA TYR A 100 2.83 -6.29 2.12
C TYR A 100 3.07 -5.71 3.53
N LEU A 101 2.45 -4.57 3.84
CA LEU A 101 2.54 -3.93 5.16
C LEU A 101 1.98 -4.82 6.27
N ALA A 102 0.91 -5.56 6.01
CA ALA A 102 0.35 -6.51 6.96
C ALA A 102 1.28 -7.69 7.22
N ARG A 103 1.71 -8.38 6.17
CA ARG A 103 2.50 -9.62 6.29
C ARG A 103 3.90 -9.38 6.80
N TYR A 104 4.57 -8.32 6.33
CA TYR A 104 6.01 -8.12 6.56
C TYR A 104 6.31 -7.01 7.56
N HIS A 105 5.36 -6.11 7.84
CA HIS A 105 5.55 -5.03 8.82
C HIS A 105 4.63 -5.13 10.03
N GLY A 106 3.69 -6.08 10.03
CA GLY A 106 2.78 -6.34 11.15
C GLY A 106 1.73 -5.25 11.34
N PHE A 107 1.42 -4.47 10.30
CA PHE A 107 0.33 -3.49 10.34
C PHE A 107 -1.00 -4.17 10.02
N ASP A 108 -1.90 -4.24 10.99
CA ASP A 108 -3.19 -4.91 10.87
C ASP A 108 -4.36 -3.92 10.73
N TRP A 109 -4.13 -2.66 11.07
CA TRP A 109 -5.12 -1.60 11.01
C TRP A 109 -4.71 -0.50 10.03
N PHE A 110 -5.64 -0.08 9.18
CA PHE A 110 -5.42 0.93 8.14
C PHE A 110 -6.60 1.90 8.14
N THR A 111 -6.32 3.20 8.17
CA THR A 111 -7.32 4.25 8.03
C THR A 111 -6.94 5.16 6.88
N PRO A 112 -7.84 5.39 5.91
CA PRO A 112 -7.57 6.29 4.79
C PRO A 112 -7.38 7.73 5.30
N ILE A 113 -6.51 8.47 4.61
CA ILE A 113 -6.32 9.91 4.84
C ILE A 113 -7.05 10.63 3.71
N ASP A 114 -8.24 11.13 4.01
CA ASP A 114 -9.20 11.67 3.04
C ASP A 114 -9.37 13.20 3.12
N GLY A 115 -8.61 13.87 3.99
CA GLY A 115 -8.67 15.32 4.15
C GLY A 115 -7.48 15.91 4.90
N ASP A 116 -7.44 17.24 4.98
CA ASP A 116 -6.45 17.98 5.75
C ASP A 116 -7.16 19.02 6.63
N PRO A 117 -7.21 18.85 7.95
CA PRO A 117 -6.71 17.70 8.72
C PRO A 117 -7.54 16.43 8.54
N THR A 118 -6.91 15.25 8.63
CA THR A 118 -7.61 13.97 8.85
C THR A 118 -7.57 13.62 10.34
N ASN A 119 -8.73 13.59 11.00
CA ASN A 119 -8.84 13.11 12.38
C ASN A 119 -8.97 11.59 12.38
N VAL A 120 -7.90 10.91 12.74
CA VAL A 120 -7.79 9.45 12.74
C VAL A 120 -8.45 8.84 13.98
N SER A 121 -8.33 9.53 15.11
CA SER A 121 -9.02 9.20 16.35
C SER A 121 -9.16 10.45 17.22
N LYS A 122 -9.78 10.33 18.39
CA LYS A 122 -9.81 11.41 19.40
C LYS A 122 -8.40 11.85 19.87
N ARG A 123 -7.37 11.05 19.60
CA ARG A 123 -6.00 11.26 20.11
C ARG A 123 -4.97 11.48 19.00
N LEU A 124 -5.35 11.32 17.74
CA LEU A 124 -4.41 11.30 16.62
C LEU A 124 -5.00 12.00 15.40
N ARG A 125 -4.21 12.90 14.83
CA ARG A 125 -4.56 13.69 13.65
C ARG A 125 -3.39 13.68 12.67
N VAL A 126 -3.70 13.68 11.37
CA VAL A 126 -2.72 13.87 10.31
C VAL A 126 -2.98 15.22 9.65
N THR A 127 -1.93 16.02 9.49
CA THR A 127 -1.98 17.34 8.85
C THR A 127 -0.88 17.47 7.82
N ARG A 128 -1.11 18.26 6.76
CA ARG A 128 -0.02 18.66 5.87
C ARG A 128 0.91 19.64 6.59
N LEU A 129 2.20 19.51 6.30
CA LEU A 129 3.17 20.52 6.69
C LEU A 129 2.87 21.83 5.96
N ALA A 130 2.82 22.92 6.71
CA ALA A 130 2.63 24.26 6.14
C ALA A 130 3.65 24.55 5.04
N GLY A 131 3.19 25.06 3.89
CA GLY A 131 4.02 25.35 2.73
C GLY A 131 4.39 24.13 1.87
N LYS A 132 3.94 22.91 2.22
CA LYS A 132 4.06 21.73 1.34
C LYS A 132 2.76 21.54 0.55
N GLY A 133 2.81 21.81 -0.75
CA GLY A 133 1.72 21.51 -1.71
C GLY A 133 1.67 20.03 -2.13
N THR A 134 2.19 19.12 -1.32
CA THR A 134 2.27 17.68 -1.64
C THR A 134 0.91 17.02 -1.42
N GLU A 135 0.54 16.07 -2.28
CA GLU A 135 -0.65 15.21 -2.08
C GLU A 135 -0.60 14.52 -0.71
N LEU A 136 -1.78 14.20 -0.16
CA LEU A 136 -1.84 13.40 1.06
C LEU A 136 -1.38 11.98 0.77
N PRO A 137 -0.76 11.31 1.75
CA PRO A 137 -0.49 9.89 1.66
C PRO A 137 -1.78 9.09 1.81
N ASP A 138 -1.76 7.83 1.39
CA ASP A 138 -2.94 6.98 1.32
C ASP A 138 -3.52 6.58 2.68
N TRP A 139 -2.65 6.23 3.63
CA TRP A 139 -3.07 5.67 4.91
C TRP A 139 -2.25 6.11 6.10
N ILE A 140 -2.89 6.05 7.25
CA ILE A 140 -2.23 5.78 8.52
C ILE A 140 -2.44 4.30 8.88
N CYS A 141 -1.35 3.66 9.30
CA CYS A 141 -1.29 2.24 9.63
C CYS A 141 -0.99 2.07 11.12
N GLY A 142 -1.62 1.07 11.75
CA GLY A 142 -1.41 0.70 13.15
C GLY A 142 -1.09 -0.78 13.27
N SER A 143 -0.32 -1.14 14.30
CA SER A 143 -0.12 -2.54 14.71
C SER A 143 -0.70 -2.78 16.10
N GLY A 144 -1.07 -4.03 16.41
CA GLY A 144 -1.45 -4.44 17.77
C GLY A 144 -0.41 -4.13 18.86
N SER A 145 0.86 -3.90 18.48
CA SER A 145 1.95 -3.46 19.39
C SER A 145 2.02 -1.95 19.64
N GLY A 146 1.11 -1.17 19.05
CA GLY A 146 1.05 0.29 19.22
C GLY A 146 1.98 1.08 18.31
N ARG A 147 2.60 0.46 17.30
CA ARG A 147 3.36 1.18 16.26
C ARG A 147 2.39 1.85 15.31
N VAL A 148 2.73 3.06 14.88
CA VAL A 148 1.96 3.82 13.88
C VAL A 148 2.89 4.26 12.76
N ALA A 149 2.43 4.16 11.52
CA ALA A 149 3.17 4.61 10.34
C ALA A 149 2.25 5.29 9.34
N VAL A 150 2.81 6.21 8.55
CA VAL A 150 2.14 6.74 7.35
C VAL A 150 2.59 5.89 6.16
N ALA A 151 1.65 5.51 5.31
CA ALA A 151 1.92 4.67 4.15
C ALA A 151 1.32 5.27 2.88
N GLU A 152 2.02 5.08 1.77
CA GLU A 152 1.61 5.49 0.42
C GLU A 152 1.82 4.31 -0.52
N ALA A 153 0.82 4.01 -1.34
CA ALA A 153 0.89 3.03 -2.41
C ALA A 153 0.81 3.72 -3.77
N LYS A 154 1.64 3.29 -4.71
CA LYS A 154 1.54 3.74 -6.10
C LYS A 154 1.52 2.56 -7.05
N GLY A 155 0.61 2.62 -8.02
CA GLY A 155 0.65 1.80 -9.22
C GLY A 155 1.59 2.40 -10.27
N THR A 156 2.06 1.60 -11.22
CA THR A 156 2.79 2.11 -12.38
C THR A 156 1.83 2.71 -13.41
N SER A 157 2.17 3.88 -13.95
CA SER A 157 1.39 4.59 -14.97
C SER A 157 2.03 4.56 -16.37
N GLN A 158 3.13 3.80 -16.55
CA GLN A 158 3.83 3.79 -17.83
C GLN A 158 2.94 3.31 -18.98
N ALA A 159 3.08 3.99 -20.12
CA ALA A 159 2.35 3.68 -21.36
C ALA A 159 2.70 2.29 -21.90
N SER A 160 3.94 1.85 -21.66
CA SER A 160 4.27 0.43 -21.62
C SER A 160 3.74 -0.11 -20.29
N ASN A 161 2.57 -0.74 -20.36
CA ASN A 161 2.25 -1.87 -19.50
C ASN A 161 3.54 -2.65 -19.23
N GLY A 162 3.76 -3.19 -18.03
CA GLY A 162 4.94 -4.01 -17.73
C GLY A 162 4.98 -5.33 -18.52
N THR A 163 4.89 -5.29 -19.85
CA THR A 163 5.09 -6.35 -20.81
C THR A 163 6.60 -6.56 -20.95
N GLY A 164 7.25 -7.06 -19.89
CA GLY A 164 8.64 -7.53 -19.91
C GLY A 164 9.76 -6.53 -20.20
N THR A 165 9.47 -5.34 -20.75
CA THR A 165 10.47 -4.36 -21.18
C THR A 165 10.58 -3.20 -20.20
N GLY A 166 11.44 -3.39 -19.19
CA GLY A 166 11.87 -2.36 -18.25
C GLY A 166 11.03 -2.28 -16.98
N LEU A 167 11.67 -2.47 -15.84
CA LEU A 167 11.05 -2.23 -14.53
C LEU A 167 10.75 -0.74 -14.37
N PRO A 168 9.57 -0.36 -13.85
CA PRO A 168 9.27 1.04 -13.60
C PRO A 168 10.30 1.66 -12.65
N GLY A 169 10.70 2.89 -12.95
CA GLY A 169 11.62 3.65 -12.10
C GLY A 169 11.07 3.87 -10.69
N PRO A 170 11.93 4.21 -9.71
CA PRO A 170 11.51 4.43 -8.33
C PRO A 170 10.40 5.49 -8.24
N ILE A 171 9.45 5.24 -7.35
CA ILE A 171 8.28 6.09 -7.12
C ILE A 171 8.73 7.44 -6.55
N LYS A 172 8.84 8.47 -7.41
CA LYS A 172 9.34 9.80 -7.01
C LYS A 172 8.34 10.60 -6.18
N THR A 173 7.04 10.36 -6.36
CA THR A 173 5.98 11.15 -5.72
C THR A 173 5.69 10.72 -4.28
N ALA A 174 5.85 9.42 -3.97
CA ALA A 174 5.57 8.89 -2.64
C ALA A 174 6.47 9.49 -1.55
N ASP A 175 7.76 9.71 -1.82
CA ASP A 175 8.67 10.35 -0.86
C ASP A 175 8.21 11.75 -0.46
N GLY A 176 7.70 12.53 -1.42
CA GLY A 176 7.16 13.87 -1.18
C GLY A 176 5.90 13.84 -0.33
N GLN A 177 4.99 12.89 -0.58
CA GLN A 177 3.75 12.73 0.20
C GLN A 177 4.04 12.31 1.63
N LEU A 178 4.94 11.34 1.82
CA LEU A 178 5.33 10.86 3.15
C LEU A 178 6.05 11.93 3.98
N LYS A 179 6.93 12.72 3.38
CA LYS A 179 7.62 13.83 4.05
C LYS A 179 6.78 15.11 4.15
N GLY A 180 5.62 15.14 3.50
CA GLY A 180 4.75 16.30 3.38
C GLY A 180 3.71 16.42 4.50
N VAL A 181 3.64 15.42 5.39
CA VAL A 181 2.66 15.37 6.48
C VAL A 181 3.32 15.19 7.84
N VAL A 182 2.58 15.55 8.89
CA VAL A 182 2.92 15.22 10.27
C VAL A 182 1.78 14.46 10.94
N VAL A 183 2.16 13.57 11.85
CA VAL A 183 1.24 12.87 12.72
C VAL A 183 1.27 13.53 14.08
N GLU A 184 0.15 14.14 14.45
CA GLU A 184 0.01 14.90 15.67
C GLU A 184 -0.71 14.08 16.74
N ARG A 185 -0.11 14.00 17.92
CA ARG A 185 -0.81 13.51 19.11
C ARG A 185 -1.65 14.64 19.68
N LEU A 186 -2.96 14.49 19.63
CA LEU A 186 -3.87 15.40 20.31
C LEU A 186 -3.74 15.14 21.81
N ARG A 187 -3.21 16.11 22.55
CA ARG A 187 -3.33 16.10 24.01
C ARG A 187 -4.80 16.33 24.31
N ASN A 188 -5.39 15.48 25.14
CA ASN A 188 -6.64 15.86 25.80
C ASN A 188 -6.36 17.22 26.45
N VAL A 189 -7.06 18.27 26.03
CA VAL A 189 -7.14 19.46 26.85
C VAL A 189 -7.78 18.97 28.15
N ALA A 190 -7.01 18.93 29.22
CA ALA A 190 -7.54 18.66 30.53
C ALA A 190 -8.56 19.78 30.82
N GLY A 191 -9.84 19.42 30.92
CA GLY A 191 -10.90 20.30 31.41
C GLY A 191 -12.13 20.34 30.53
N LYS A 192 -13.15 19.55 30.90
CA LYS A 192 -14.58 19.91 30.99
C LYS A 192 -15.38 18.65 31.34
N GLU A 193 -16.27 18.81 32.31
CA GLU A 193 -17.09 17.80 33.01
C GLU A 193 -17.74 16.74 32.10
#